data_AF-A0A7C6TY84-F1
#
_entry.id   AF-A0A7C6TY84-F1
#
_cell.length_a   1.000
_cell.length_b   1.000
_cell.length_c   1.000
_cell.angle_alpha   90.00
_cell.angle_beta   90.00
_cell.angle_gamma   90.00
#
_symmetry.space_group_name_H-M   'P 1'
#
loop_
_entity.id
_entity.type
_entity.pdbx_description
1 polymer ?
#
loop_
_entity_poly.entity_id
_entity_poly.type
_entity_poly.pdbx_seq_one_letter_code
_entity_poly.pdbx_strand_id
1 'polypeptide(L)'
;LGCRVTVSARKYSDFAWMEAYGYARANTNTLGSNLSQFDIIFNTVSATVLTRERLEQLKGDCLVIDVASKPGGVDFTAAKELGTNVIWALSLPGKCSPLTSGRILRDIIYHILEEKGMLIRSEPGISL
;
A
#
# COMPACT_ATOMS: atom_id res chain seq x y z
N LEU A 1 13.19 2.56 10.14
CA LEU A 1 13.88 2.40 8.85
C LEU A 1 14.71 3.62 8.43
N GLY A 2 14.73 4.74 9.18
CA GLY A 2 15.68 5.85 8.93
C GLY A 2 15.49 6.63 7.61
N CYS A 3 14.51 6.26 6.78
CA CYS A 3 14.22 6.92 5.52
C CYS A 3 13.56 8.29 5.73
N ARG A 4 13.83 9.23 4.82
CA ARG A 4 13.03 10.45 4.69
C ARG A 4 11.75 10.13 3.93
N VAL A 5 10.62 10.12 4.63
CA VAL A 5 9.33 9.71 4.06
C VAL A 5 8.47 10.94 3.75
N THR A 6 8.02 11.01 2.50
CA THR A 6 6.95 11.90 2.06
C THR A 6 5.71 11.07 1.78
N VAL A 7 4.57 11.45 2.35
CA VAL A 7 3.29 10.78 2.10
C VAL A 7 2.42 11.71 1.26
N SER A 8 1.77 11.16 0.22
CA SER A 8 0.80 11.90 -0.58
C SER A 8 -0.63 11.46 -0.25
N ALA A 9 -1.53 12.42 -0.11
CA ALA A 9 -2.97 12.17 0.01
C ALA A 9 -3.79 13.30 -0.65
N ARG A 10 -5.12 13.16 -0.61
CA ARG A 10 -6.07 14.14 -1.15
C ARG A 10 -6.86 14.88 -0.07
N LYS A 11 -7.05 14.26 1.11
CA LYS A 11 -7.91 14.80 2.17
C LYS A 11 -7.08 15.58 3.19
N TYR A 12 -7.61 16.69 3.66
CA TYR A 12 -6.99 17.49 4.73
C TYR A 12 -6.82 16.71 6.04
N SER A 13 -7.76 15.81 6.36
CA SER A 13 -7.64 14.91 7.53
C SER A 13 -6.37 14.08 7.48
N ASP A 14 -6.00 13.60 6.29
CA ASP A 14 -4.82 12.74 6.11
C ASP A 14 -3.54 13.58 6.20
N PHE A 15 -3.56 14.83 5.73
CA PHE A 15 -2.45 15.77 5.92
C PHE A 15 -2.19 16.07 7.39
N ALA A 16 -3.24 16.25 8.19
CA ALA A 16 -3.11 16.45 9.63
C ALA A 16 -2.43 15.25 10.30
N TRP A 17 -2.79 14.02 9.88
CA TRP A 17 -2.10 12.81 10.35
C TRP A 17 -0.64 12.77 9.92
N MET A 18 -0.32 13.13 8.67
CA MET A 18 1.08 13.18 8.22
C MET A 18 1.93 14.10 9.08
N GLU A 19 1.43 15.30 9.36
CA GLU A 19 2.11 16.27 10.22
C GLU A 19 2.25 15.75 11.65
N ALA A 20 1.17 15.18 12.23
CA ALA A 20 1.20 14.60 13.57
C ALA A 20 2.22 13.46 13.71
N TYR A 21 2.44 12.68 12.64
CA TYR A 21 3.45 11.62 12.60
C TYR A 21 4.83 12.08 12.10
N GLY A 22 5.02 13.37 11.81
CA GLY A 22 6.31 13.94 11.40
C GLY A 22 6.73 13.61 9.96
N TYR A 23 5.78 13.29 9.08
CA TYR A 23 6.05 13.05 7.65
C TYR A 23 5.97 14.32 6.82
N ALA A 24 6.80 14.41 5.78
CA ALA A 24 6.61 15.43 4.75
C ALA A 24 5.32 15.14 3.96
N ARG A 25 4.59 16.19 3.59
CA ARG A 25 3.30 16.08 2.90
C ARG A 25 3.41 16.40 1.42
N ALA A 26 2.67 15.67 0.59
CA ALA A 26 2.40 16.01 -0.79
C ALA A 26 0.90 15.89 -1.09
N ASN A 27 0.39 16.69 -2.03
CA ASN A 27 -1.00 16.57 -2.49
C ASN A 27 -1.05 15.69 -3.75
N THR A 28 -1.75 14.56 -3.69
CA THR A 28 -1.87 13.60 -4.80
C THR A 28 -2.42 14.25 -6.08
N ASN A 29 -3.34 15.21 -5.93
CA ASN A 29 -3.96 15.90 -7.07
C ASN A 29 -2.96 16.77 -7.84
N THR A 30 -1.90 17.24 -7.18
CA THR A 30 -0.90 18.13 -7.75
C THR A 30 0.50 17.54 -7.69
N LEU A 31 0.63 16.20 -7.61
CA LEU A 31 1.92 15.53 -7.75
C LEU A 31 2.49 15.88 -9.14
N GLY A 32 3.56 16.67 -9.15
CA GLY A 32 4.25 17.11 -10.36
C GLY A 32 5.59 17.75 -10.04
N SER A 33 6.42 17.87 -11.08
CA SER A 33 7.78 18.46 -11.22
C SER A 33 8.88 18.01 -10.27
N ASN A 34 8.56 17.37 -9.14
CA ASN A 34 9.52 17.00 -8.10
C ASN A 34 9.50 15.50 -7.77
N LEU A 35 9.13 14.62 -8.71
CA LEU A 35 9.16 13.18 -8.46
C LEU A 35 10.57 12.57 -8.58
N SER A 36 11.49 13.27 -9.24
CA SER A 36 12.90 12.88 -9.41
C SER A 36 13.69 12.79 -8.10
N GLN A 37 13.17 13.37 -7.01
CA GLN A 37 13.82 13.35 -5.68
C GLN A 37 13.65 12.04 -4.92
N PHE A 38 12.80 11.12 -5.40
CA PHE A 38 12.44 9.91 -4.67
C PHE A 38 13.24 8.70 -5.14
N ASP A 39 13.78 7.95 -4.18
CA ASP A 39 14.48 6.71 -4.47
C ASP A 39 13.53 5.54 -4.72
N ILE A 40 12.43 5.52 -3.95
CA ILE A 40 11.43 4.46 -3.95
C ILE A 40 10.05 5.11 -3.82
N ILE A 41 9.08 4.67 -4.61
CA ILE A 41 7.68 5.10 -4.53
C ILE A 41 6.80 3.89 -4.24
N PHE A 42 5.99 3.98 -3.19
CA PHE A 42 4.94 3.00 -2.88
C PHE A 42 3.58 3.57 -3.29
N ASN A 43 2.88 2.91 -4.21
CA ASN A 43 1.51 3.24 -4.54
C ASN A 43 0.52 2.33 -3.80
N THR A 44 -0.44 2.94 -3.12
CA THR A 44 -1.58 2.26 -2.47
C THR A 44 -2.92 2.70 -3.05
N VAL A 45 -2.94 3.60 -4.03
CA VAL A 45 -4.16 4.16 -4.62
C VAL A 45 -4.66 3.24 -5.73
N SER A 46 -5.89 2.74 -5.61
CA SER A 46 -6.56 1.90 -6.61
C SER A 46 -7.14 2.72 -7.79
N ALA A 47 -6.32 3.60 -8.34
CA ALA A 47 -6.60 4.38 -9.54
C ALA A 47 -5.27 4.90 -10.11
N THR A 48 -5.15 5.02 -11.43
CA THR A 48 -3.92 5.51 -12.08
C THR A 48 -3.53 6.89 -11.56
N VAL A 49 -2.46 6.93 -10.77
CA VAL A 49 -1.85 8.16 -10.23
C VAL A 49 -0.44 8.37 -10.78
N LEU A 50 0.28 7.32 -11.14
CA LEU A 50 1.55 7.41 -11.85
C LEU A 50 1.27 7.25 -13.34
N THR A 51 0.82 8.35 -13.95
CA THR A 51 0.63 8.48 -15.41
C THR A 51 1.97 8.53 -16.13
N ARG A 52 1.98 8.40 -17.46
CA ARG A 52 3.19 8.54 -18.27
C ARG A 52 3.99 9.80 -17.92
N GLU A 53 3.33 10.96 -17.87
CA GLU A 53 3.99 12.26 -17.63
C GLU A 53 4.69 12.31 -16.25
N ARG A 54 4.16 11.57 -15.27
CA ARG A 54 4.75 11.44 -13.93
C ARG A 54 5.87 10.40 -13.91
N LEU A 55 5.74 9.32 -14.67
CA LEU A 55 6.77 8.30 -14.82
C LEU A 55 8.04 8.88 -15.50
N GLU A 56 7.87 9.76 -16.48
CA GLU A 56 8.96 10.48 -17.15
C GLU A 56 9.74 11.43 -16.21
N GLN A 57 9.16 11.82 -15.08
CA GLN A 57 9.80 12.67 -14.07
C GLN A 57 10.58 11.88 -13.03
N LEU A 58 10.46 10.55 -13.00
CA LEU A 58 11.18 9.72 -12.04
C LEU A 58 12.67 9.73 -12.33
N LYS A 59 13.49 9.58 -11.29
CA LYS A 59 14.90 9.23 -11.49
C LYS A 59 14.99 7.87 -12.18
N GLY A 60 16.02 7.66 -13.01
CA GLY A 60 16.16 6.45 -13.82
C GLY A 60 16.26 5.14 -13.01
N ASP A 61 16.76 5.21 -11.78
CA ASP A 61 16.89 4.09 -10.84
C ASP A 61 15.77 4.06 -9.77
N CYS A 62 14.67 4.80 -9.98
CA CYS A 62 13.54 4.82 -9.04
C CYS A 62 12.85 3.47 -9.05
N LEU A 63 12.67 2.87 -7.87
CA LEU A 63 11.85 1.69 -7.71
C LEU A 63 10.40 2.08 -7.39
N VAL A 64 9.45 1.65 -8.22
CA VAL A 64 8.03 1.80 -7.95
C VAL A 64 7.46 0.47 -7.47
N ILE A 65 6.81 0.45 -6.31
CA ILE A 65 6.11 -0.71 -5.77
C ILE A 65 4.62 -0.36 -5.71
N ASP A 66 3.82 -1.00 -6.54
CA ASP A 66 2.37 -0.84 -6.52
C ASP A 66 1.74 -2.00 -5.73
N VAL A 67 1.08 -1.70 -4.62
CA VAL A 67 0.33 -2.69 -3.82
C VAL A 67 -1.19 -2.58 -4.03
N ALA A 68 -1.65 -1.63 -4.85
CA ALA A 68 -3.06 -1.45 -5.11
C ALA A 68 -3.63 -2.62 -5.93
N SER A 69 -4.89 -2.96 -5.62
CA SER A 69 -5.65 -3.95 -6.41
C SER A 69 -5.86 -3.48 -7.84
N LYS A 70 -6.21 -4.43 -8.74
CA LYS A 70 -6.54 -4.13 -10.14
C LYS A 70 -7.50 -2.93 -10.26
N PRO A 71 -7.24 -1.99 -11.19
CA PRO A 71 -6.20 -2.01 -12.23
C PRO A 71 -4.77 -1.63 -11.77
N GLY A 72 -4.58 -1.29 -10.49
CA GLY A 72 -3.36 -0.67 -9.97
C GLY A 72 -3.45 0.86 -9.99
N GLY A 73 -2.35 1.52 -9.64
CA GLY A 73 -2.21 2.98 -9.76
C GLY A 73 -1.05 3.44 -10.63
N VAL A 74 -0.41 2.52 -11.35
CA VAL A 74 0.62 2.81 -12.35
C VAL A 74 0.08 2.59 -13.75
N ASP A 75 0.42 3.48 -14.68
CA ASP A 75 0.32 3.16 -16.11
C ASP A 75 1.41 2.14 -16.47
N PHE A 76 1.10 0.85 -16.33
CA PHE A 76 2.04 -0.23 -16.57
C PHE A 76 2.51 -0.31 -18.04
N THR A 77 1.71 0.16 -18.98
CA THR A 77 2.09 0.21 -20.39
C THR A 77 3.19 1.25 -20.58
N ALA A 78 2.97 2.48 -20.10
CA ALA A 78 3.97 3.54 -20.16
C ALA A 78 5.23 3.17 -19.37
N ALA A 79 5.10 2.58 -18.19
CA ALA A 79 6.25 2.14 -17.38
C ALA A 79 7.14 1.14 -18.13
N LYS A 80 6.54 0.19 -18.87
CA LYS A 80 7.27 -0.76 -19.69
C LYS A 80 7.99 -0.08 -20.86
N GLU A 81 7.34 0.87 -21.52
CA GLU A 81 7.94 1.62 -22.64
C GLU A 81 9.10 2.53 -22.20
N LEU A 82 8.98 3.14 -21.02
CA LEU A 82 10.00 4.01 -20.43
C LEU A 82 11.13 3.24 -19.72
N GLY A 83 10.99 1.92 -19.56
CA GLY A 83 11.93 1.09 -18.81
C GLY A 83 11.94 1.38 -17.30
N THR A 84 10.85 1.95 -16.76
CA THR A 84 10.73 2.22 -15.32
C THR A 84 10.71 0.92 -14.54
N ASN A 85 11.46 0.85 -13.43
CA ASN A 85 11.47 -0.31 -12.56
C ASN A 85 10.20 -0.35 -11.68
N VAL A 86 9.23 -1.17 -12.08
CA VAL A 86 7.94 -1.32 -11.39
C VAL A 86 7.70 -2.75 -10.93
N ILE A 87 7.36 -2.91 -9.65
CA ILE A 87 6.92 -4.17 -9.05
C ILE A 87 5.44 -4.05 -8.69
N TRP A 88 4.58 -4.84 -9.33
CA TRP A 88 3.18 -4.98 -8.91
C TRP A 88 3.04 -6.05 -7.83
N ALA A 89 3.08 -5.60 -6.58
CA ALA A 89 3.18 -6.43 -5.39
C ALA A 89 1.79 -6.84 -4.85
N LEU A 90 1.04 -7.60 -5.65
CA LEU A 90 -0.25 -8.17 -5.22
C LEU A 90 -0.06 -9.29 -4.18
N SER A 91 -0.99 -9.36 -3.23
CA SER A 91 -1.07 -10.41 -2.19
C SER A 91 0.16 -10.51 -1.29
N LEU A 92 0.81 -9.38 -0.97
CA LEU A 92 1.99 -9.35 -0.10
C LEU A 92 1.84 -10.11 1.22
N PRO A 93 0.74 -9.96 2.00
CA PRO A 93 0.59 -10.71 3.25
C PRO A 93 0.64 -12.22 3.03
N GLY A 94 -0.06 -12.74 2.02
CA GLY A 94 -0.07 -14.17 1.69
C GLY A 94 1.27 -14.69 1.15
N LYS A 95 2.07 -13.84 0.49
CA LYS A 95 3.38 -14.21 -0.06
C LYS A 95 4.50 -14.15 0.99
N CYS A 96 4.51 -13.11 1.81
CA CYS A 96 5.60 -12.85 2.76
C CYS A 96 5.33 -13.44 4.15
N SER A 97 4.06 -13.64 4.53
CA SER A 97 3.69 -14.16 5.84
C SER A 97 2.40 -15.00 5.77
N PRO A 98 2.43 -16.15 5.07
CA PRO A 98 1.24 -16.98 4.85
C PRO A 98 0.64 -17.52 6.16
N LEU A 99 1.46 -17.96 7.11
CA LEU A 99 1.00 -18.48 8.39
C LEU A 99 0.31 -17.41 9.24
N THR A 100 0.90 -16.21 9.34
CA THR A 100 0.29 -15.09 10.07
C THR A 100 -0.99 -14.62 9.39
N SER A 101 -1.00 -14.52 8.06
CA SER A 101 -2.20 -14.16 7.29
C SER A 101 -3.32 -15.18 7.50
N GLY A 102 -3.00 -16.49 7.44
CA GLY A 102 -3.95 -17.57 7.71
C GLY A 102 -4.51 -17.52 9.12
N ARG A 103 -3.66 -17.22 10.12
CA ARG A 103 -4.11 -17.04 11.52
C ARG A 103 -5.07 -15.86 11.66
N ILE A 104 -4.75 -14.71 11.07
CA ILE A 104 -5.63 -13.53 11.08
C ILE A 104 -6.98 -13.86 10.44
N LEU A 105 -6.99 -14.55 9.29
CA LEU A 105 -8.22 -14.97 8.63
C LEU A 105 -9.04 -15.92 9.50
N ARG A 106 -8.42 -16.94 10.10
CA ARG A 106 -9.07 -17.85 11.05
C ARG A 106 -9.74 -17.08 12.18
N ASP A 107 -9.00 -16.19 12.83
CA ASP A 107 -9.47 -15.44 14.00
C ASP A 107 -10.68 -14.56 13.64
N ILE A 108 -10.64 -13.88 12.48
CA ILE A 108 -11.76 -13.09 11.97
C ILE A 108 -12.98 -13.98 11.69
N ILE A 109 -12.79 -15.11 11.01
CA ILE A 109 -13.89 -16.04 10.69
C ILE A 109 -14.54 -16.55 11.98
N TYR A 110 -13.75 -16.95 12.97
CA TYR A 110 -14.27 -17.44 14.24
C TYR A 110 -15.05 -16.36 14.98
N HIS A 111 -14.55 -15.12 14.98
CA HIS A 111 -15.27 -13.99 15.57
C HIS A 111 -16.63 -13.75 14.90
N ILE A 112 -16.69 -13.78 13.56
CA ILE A 112 -17.96 -13.63 12.82
C ILE A 112 -18.94 -14.78 13.13
N LEU A 113 -18.44 -16.01 13.29
CA LEU A 113 -19.28 -17.17 13.62
C LEU A 113 -19.78 -17.11 15.08
N GLU A 114 -18.96 -16.64 16.01
CA GLU A 114 -19.34 -16.36 17.40
C GLU A 114 -20.45 -15.31 17.47
N GLU A 115 -20.28 -14.16 16.80
CA GLU A 115 -21.28 -13.09 16.75
C GLU A 115 -22.63 -13.56 16.17
N LYS A 116 -22.59 -14.54 15.25
CA LYS A 116 -23.79 -15.14 14.65
C LYS A 116 -24.39 -16.29 15.46
N GLY A 117 -23.82 -16.63 16.61
CA GLY A 117 -24.28 -17.75 17.45
C GLY A 117 -24.07 -19.13 16.80
N MET A 118 -23.26 -19.22 15.75
CA MET A 118 -22.95 -20.47 15.04
C MET A 118 -21.77 -21.21 15.68
N LEU A 119 -21.06 -20.56 16.59
CA LEU A 119 -19.99 -21.12 17.40
C LEU A 119 -20.19 -20.67 18.86
N ILE A 120 -20.20 -21.63 19.79
CA ILE A 120 -20.19 -21.31 21.22
C ILE A 120 -18.74 -21.32 21.67
N ARG A 121 -18.30 -20.27 22.37
CA ARG A 121 -16.99 -20.28 23.02
C ARG A 121 -16.90 -21.45 23.98
N SER A 122 -15.99 -22.39 23.73
CA SER A 122 -15.42 -23.18 24.82
C SER A 122 -14.51 -22.25 25.61
N GLU A 123 -14.58 -22.30 26.95
CA GLU A 123 -13.71 -21.47 27.78
C GLU A 123 -12.23 -21.73 27.44
N PRO A 124 -11.39 -20.70 27.36
CA PRO A 124 -9.96 -20.87 27.15
C PRO A 124 -9.35 -21.43 28.45
N GLY A 125 -9.23 -22.75 28.57
CA GLY A 125 -8.69 -23.34 29.80
C GLY A 125 -8.55 -24.85 29.94
N ILE A 126 -8.82 -25.68 28.93
CA ILE A 126 -8.50 -27.13 29.03
C ILE A 126 -7.65 -27.53 27.83
N SER A 127 -6.34 -27.47 28.05
CA SER A 127 -5.38 -28.32 27.34
C SER A 127 -5.67 -29.77 27.74
N LEU A 128 -5.98 -30.61 26.76
CA LEU A 128 -5.69 -32.05 26.82
C LEU A 128 -4.46 -32.31 25.95
#